data_AF-A0A1E5KV53-F1
#
_entry.id   AF-A0A1E5KV53-F1
#
_cell.length_a   1.000
_cell.length_b   1.000
_cell.length_c   1.000
_cell.angle_alpha   90.00
_cell.angle_beta   90.00
_cell.angle_gamma   90.00
#
_symmetry.space_group_name_H-M   'P 1'
#
loop_
_entity.id
_entity.type
_entity.pdbx_description
1 polymer ?
#
loop_
_entity_poly.entity_id
_entity_poly.type
_entity_poly.pdbx_seq_one_letter_code
_entity_poly.pdbx_strand_id
1 'polypeptide(L)'
;MAVADVKIKDLPDEFMAHSKIHGPNSKGADLGNFSPSSENRIFESYTIDKFPRYNDTEVKILEDIASKIKDPNISGKIDLFTELPACQSCTNVILEFRKKFPNIELNIFTK
;
A
#
# COMPACT_ATOMS: atom_id res chain seq x y z
N MET A 1 7.57 9.53 -0.09
CA MET A 1 6.31 9.40 0.67
C MET A 1 5.24 8.94 -0.31
N ALA A 2 4.22 8.23 0.17
CA ALA A 2 3.04 7.94 -0.62
C ALA A 2 1.77 8.18 0.21
N VAL A 3 0.69 8.52 -0.47
CA VAL A 3 -0.65 8.74 0.12
C VAL A 3 -1.66 8.06 -0.79
N ALA A 4 -2.66 7.40 -0.23
CA ALA A 4 -3.79 6.86 -0.99
C ALA A 4 -5.10 7.45 -0.46
N ASP A 5 -5.92 7.96 -1.37
CA ASP A 5 -7.33 8.25 -1.14
C ASP A 5 -8.15 7.00 -1.46
N VAL A 6 -8.93 6.54 -0.49
CA VAL A 6 -9.66 5.28 -0.53
C VAL A 6 -11.16 5.57 -0.44
N LYS A 7 -11.88 5.28 -1.51
CA LYS A 7 -13.35 5.37 -1.60
C LYS A 7 -13.94 3.96 -1.58
N ILE A 8 -13.79 3.29 -0.44
CA ILE A 8 -14.32 1.94 -0.20
C ILE A 8 -15.13 1.97 1.10
N LYS A 9 -16.31 1.36 1.10
CA LYS A 9 -17.17 1.31 2.27
C LYS A 9 -16.48 0.55 3.42
N ASP A 10 -16.63 1.06 4.65
CA ASP A 10 -16.08 0.46 5.87
C ASP A 10 -14.53 0.48 5.98
N LEU A 11 -13.85 1.27 5.13
CA LEU A 11 -12.42 1.58 5.25
C LEU A 11 -12.19 3.08 5.56
N PRO A 12 -11.04 3.44 6.15
CA PRO A 12 -10.60 4.82 6.24
C PRO A 12 -10.48 5.47 4.85
N ASP A 13 -10.80 6.76 4.76
CA ASP A 13 -10.73 7.48 3.49
C ASP A 13 -9.28 7.77 3.04
N GLU A 14 -8.32 7.77 3.96
CA GLU A 14 -6.93 8.14 3.66
C GLU A 14 -5.93 7.19 4.33
N PHE A 15 -4.90 6.82 3.57
CA PHE A 15 -3.76 6.03 4.03
C PHE A 15 -2.46 6.72 3.63
N MET A 16 -1.46 6.74 4.51
CA MET A 16 -0.19 7.40 4.26
C MET A 16 0.97 6.48 4.61
N ALA A 17 2.04 6.52 3.83
CA ALA A 17 3.27 5.81 4.17
C ALA A 17 4.51 6.65 3.91
N HIS A 18 5.50 6.47 4.79
CA HIS A 18 6.79 7.12 4.66
C HIS A 18 7.92 6.09 4.60
N SER A 19 8.96 6.39 3.81
CA SER A 19 10.08 5.47 3.57
C SER A 19 10.92 5.23 4.82
N LYS A 20 10.87 6.14 5.80
CA LYS A 20 11.59 6.05 7.08
C LYS A 20 10.72 5.63 8.27
N ILE A 21 9.40 5.48 8.08
CA ILE A 21 8.46 5.10 9.14
C ILE A 21 7.98 3.69 8.84
N HIS A 22 8.48 2.72 9.60
CA HIS A 22 8.19 1.30 9.40
C HIS A 22 7.25 0.73 10.47
N GLY A 23 6.99 1.49 11.53
CA GLY A 23 6.18 1.07 12.66
C GLY A 23 6.17 2.13 13.77
N PRO A 24 5.44 1.88 14.87
CA PRO A 24 5.19 2.85 15.93
C PRO A 24 6.44 3.34 16.65
N ASN A 25 7.53 2.56 16.62
CA ASN A 25 8.81 2.93 17.22
C ASN A 25 9.68 3.83 16.31
N SER A 26 9.23 4.13 15.09
CA SER A 26 9.99 4.99 14.16
C SER A 26 9.89 6.44 14.60
N LYS A 27 10.98 7.20 14.50
CA LYS A 27 10.95 8.64 14.78
C LYS A 27 9.98 9.34 13.83
N GLY A 28 9.00 10.06 14.38
CA GLY A 28 7.96 10.75 13.63
C GLY A 28 6.74 9.90 13.28
N ALA A 29 6.65 8.66 13.79
CA ALA A 29 5.43 7.84 13.67
C ALA A 29 4.23 8.47 14.41
N ASP A 30 4.50 9.33 15.39
CA ASP A 30 3.53 10.12 16.14
C ASP A 30 2.97 11.34 15.38
N LEU A 31 3.55 11.68 14.21
CA LEU A 31 3.16 12.85 13.41
C LEU A 31 1.94 12.59 12.51
N GLY A 32 1.45 11.36 12.41
CA GLY A 32 0.34 11.01 11.54
C GLY A 32 0.00 9.52 11.56
N ASN A 33 -1.10 9.16 10.91
CA ASN A 33 -1.55 7.77 10.82
C ASN A 33 -0.85 7.06 9.65
N PHE A 34 0.40 6.65 9.87
CA PHE A 34 1.21 5.98 8.85
C PHE A 34 0.93 4.48 8.80
N SER A 35 0.71 3.94 7.60
CA SER A 35 0.70 2.51 7.31
C SER A 35 2.09 1.92 7.61
N PRO A 36 2.19 0.99 8.58
CA PRO A 36 3.47 0.39 8.97
C PRO A 36 3.92 -0.66 7.95
N SER A 37 5.18 -1.10 8.06
CA SER A 37 5.61 -2.32 7.39
C SER A 37 4.92 -3.51 8.07
N SER A 38 4.10 -4.26 7.33
CA SER A 38 3.47 -5.48 7.85
C SER A 38 4.47 -6.64 7.87
N GLU A 39 4.54 -7.35 8.98
CA GLU A 39 5.24 -8.65 9.07
C GLU A 39 4.41 -9.77 8.44
N ASN A 40 3.08 -9.68 8.51
CA ASN A 40 2.14 -10.60 7.87
C ASN A 40 1.83 -10.09 6.45
N ARG A 41 2.64 -10.51 5.49
CA ARG A 41 2.51 -10.08 4.08
C ARG A 41 1.37 -10.82 3.40
N ILE A 42 0.49 -10.07 2.78
CA ILE A 42 -0.63 -10.57 1.99
C ILE A 42 -0.19 -10.78 0.53
N PHE A 43 0.73 -9.95 0.04
CA PHE A 43 1.23 -10.00 -1.32
C PHE A 43 2.71 -10.38 -1.35
N GLU A 44 3.05 -11.31 -2.25
CA GLU A 44 4.45 -11.62 -2.52
C GLU A 44 5.00 -10.61 -3.53
N SER A 45 6.08 -9.91 -3.18
CA SER A 45 6.86 -9.18 -4.16
C SER A 45 7.76 -10.17 -4.91
N TYR A 46 7.35 -10.63 -6.10
CA TYR A 46 8.23 -11.42 -6.96
C TYR A 46 9.34 -10.53 -7.50
N THR A 47 10.40 -10.40 -6.75
CA THR A 47 11.61 -9.73 -7.22
C THR A 47 12.80 -10.64 -7.01
N ILE A 48 13.53 -10.88 -8.09
CA ILE A 48 14.90 -11.44 -8.12
C ILE A 48 15.90 -10.43 -7.51
N ASP A 49 15.42 -9.30 -7.01
CA ASP A 49 16.23 -8.26 -6.41
C ASP A 49 16.73 -8.72 -5.04
N LYS A 50 18.05 -8.67 -4.83
CA LYS A 50 18.73 -9.06 -3.57
C LYS A 50 18.27 -8.26 -2.33
N PHE A 51 17.43 -7.25 -2.53
CA PHE A 51 16.95 -6.34 -1.50
C PHE A 51 15.45 -6.47 -1.34
N PRO A 52 14.97 -6.80 -0.13
CA PRO A 52 13.56 -6.99 0.10
C PRO A 52 12.84 -5.62 0.17
N ARG A 53 11.85 -5.43 -0.70
CA ARG A 53 11.16 -4.15 -0.99
C ARG A 53 9.93 -3.87 -0.11
N TYR A 54 9.78 -4.58 1.01
CA TYR A 54 8.64 -4.43 1.93
C TYR A 54 8.59 -3.05 2.62
N ASN A 55 9.66 -2.29 2.55
CA ASN A 55 9.74 -0.94 3.09
C ASN A 55 9.30 0.14 2.10
N ASP A 56 9.00 -0.24 0.86
CA ASP A 56 8.48 0.67 -0.16
C ASP A 56 7.10 1.16 0.30
N THR A 57 6.86 2.46 0.13
CA THR A 57 5.70 3.14 0.70
C THR A 57 4.37 2.63 0.13
N GLU A 58 4.38 2.26 -1.14
CA GLU A 58 3.27 1.71 -1.90
C GLU A 58 2.87 0.33 -1.36
N VAL A 59 3.86 -0.49 -1.03
CA VAL A 59 3.63 -1.84 -0.47
C VAL A 59 2.98 -1.71 0.90
N LYS A 60 3.47 -0.81 1.77
CA LYS A 60 2.87 -0.59 3.10
C LYS A 60 1.40 -0.19 3.02
N ILE A 61 1.07 0.73 2.12
CA ILE A 61 -0.32 1.20 1.95
C ILE A 61 -1.21 0.07 1.43
N LEU A 62 -0.80 -0.61 0.36
CA LEU A 62 -1.62 -1.67 -0.24
C LEU A 62 -1.81 -2.86 0.71
N GLU A 63 -0.78 -3.23 1.47
CA GLU A 63 -0.85 -4.24 2.52
C GLU A 63 -1.79 -3.81 3.66
N ASP A 64 -1.69 -2.57 4.14
CA ASP A 64 -2.54 -2.06 5.21
C ASP A 64 -4.02 -2.02 4.78
N ILE A 65 -4.30 -1.54 3.56
CA ILE A 65 -5.64 -1.59 2.97
C ILE A 65 -6.14 -3.03 2.87
N ALA A 66 -5.34 -3.94 2.28
CA ALA A 66 -5.72 -5.34 2.11
C ALA A 66 -5.96 -6.07 3.44
N SER A 67 -5.25 -5.70 4.50
CA SER A 67 -5.44 -6.26 5.84
C SER A 67 -6.76 -5.86 6.49
N LYS A 68 -7.31 -4.71 6.09
CA LYS A 68 -8.59 -4.17 6.59
C LYS A 68 -9.78 -4.64 5.76
N ILE A 69 -9.56 -5.10 4.53
CA ILE A 69 -10.62 -5.67 3.68
C ILE A 69 -10.98 -7.07 4.20
N LYS A 70 -12.23 -7.25 4.61
CA LYS A 70 -12.77 -8.55 5.04
C LYS A 70 -13.42 -9.33 3.88
N ASP A 71 -14.02 -8.63 2.92
CA ASP A 71 -14.68 -9.23 1.76
C ASP A 71 -13.86 -8.97 0.49
N PRO A 72 -13.31 -10.00 -0.17
CA PRO A 72 -12.56 -9.83 -1.41
C PRO A 72 -13.40 -9.32 -2.60
N ASN A 73 -14.73 -9.40 -2.53
CA ASN A 73 -15.62 -8.87 -3.56
C ASN A 73 -15.97 -7.40 -3.38
N ILE A 74 -15.43 -6.73 -2.35
CA ILE A 74 -15.71 -5.32 -2.08
C ILE A 74 -15.36 -4.47 -3.31
N SER A 75 -16.24 -3.53 -3.62
CA SER A 75 -16.04 -2.58 -4.71
C SER A 75 -15.68 -1.20 -4.16
N GLY A 76 -14.96 -0.44 -4.97
CA GLY A 76 -14.65 0.95 -4.69
C GLY A 76 -13.45 1.42 -5.48
N LYS A 77 -12.86 2.53 -5.04
CA LYS A 77 -11.78 3.19 -5.76
C LYS A 77 -10.64 3.52 -4.82
N ILE A 78 -9.41 3.38 -5.29
CA ILE A 78 -8.18 3.78 -4.61
C ILE A 78 -7.37 4.63 -5.56
N ASP A 79 -7.10 5.86 -5.17
CA ASP A 79 -6.23 6.77 -5.89
C ASP A 79 -4.92 6.91 -5.09
N LEU A 80 -3.87 6.20 -5.54
CA LEU A 80 -2.55 6.17 -4.91
C LEU A 80 -1.63 7.23 -5.52
N PHE A 81 -1.16 8.15 -4.70
CA PHE A 81 -0.22 9.21 -5.05
C PHE A 81 1.16 8.87 -4.48
N THR A 82 2.16 8.72 -5.34
CA THR A 82 3.55 8.44 -4.93
C THR A 82 4.52 9.47 -5.51
N GLU A 83 5.53 9.81 -4.72
CA GLU A 83 6.58 10.78 -5.11
C GLU A 83 7.61 10.21 -6.08
N LEU A 84 7.72 8.89 -6.18
CA LEU A 84 8.62 8.21 -7.11
C LEU A 84 7.81 7.26 -7.98
N PRO A 85 8.17 7.10 -9.27
CA PRO A 85 7.52 6.09 -10.09
C PRO A 85 7.65 4.73 -9.41
N ALA A 86 6.54 4.00 -9.30
CA ALA A 86 6.52 2.66 -8.75
C ALA A 86 7.60 1.83 -9.46
N CYS A 87 8.66 1.48 -8.73
CA CYS A 87 9.76 0.71 -9.30
C CYS A 87 9.22 -0.63 -9.85
N GLN A 88 9.88 -1.27 -10.81
CA GLN A 88 9.41 -2.54 -11.37
C GLN A 88 9.11 -3.59 -10.28
N SER A 89 9.79 -3.50 -9.14
CA SER A 89 9.52 -4.31 -7.95
C SER A 89 8.15 -4.08 -7.30
N CYS A 90 7.66 -2.84 -7.27
CA CYS A 90 6.35 -2.46 -6.74
C CYS A 90 5.21 -2.89 -7.69
N THR A 91 5.49 -2.99 -8.99
CA THR A 91 4.51 -3.40 -10.00
C THR A 91 3.89 -4.76 -9.68
N ASN A 92 4.65 -5.69 -9.11
CA ASN A 92 4.12 -7.01 -8.78
C ASN A 92 3.05 -6.96 -7.67
N VAL A 93 3.27 -6.15 -6.63
CA VAL A 93 2.29 -5.99 -5.53
C VAL A 93 1.01 -5.33 -6.04
N ILE A 94 1.14 -4.34 -6.92
CA ILE A 94 -0.01 -3.69 -7.58
C ILE A 94 -0.82 -4.72 -8.39
N LEU A 95 -0.14 -5.61 -9.13
CA LEU A 95 -0.79 -6.65 -9.92
C LEU A 95 -1.49 -7.67 -9.03
N GLU A 96 -0.84 -8.15 -7.97
CA GLU A 96 -1.44 -9.09 -7.02
C GLU A 96 -2.64 -8.46 -6.28
N PHE A 97 -2.56 -7.18 -5.90
CA PHE A 97 -3.69 -6.45 -5.33
C PHE A 97 -4.88 -6.42 -6.29
N ARG A 98 -4.65 -6.07 -7.56
CA ARG A 98 -5.70 -6.04 -8.59
C ARG A 98 -6.31 -7.41 -8.87
N LYS A 99 -5.52 -8.48 -8.81
CA LYS A 99 -6.03 -9.86 -8.93
C LYS A 99 -6.90 -10.26 -7.75
N LYS A 100 -6.49 -9.88 -6.53
CA LYS A 100 -7.19 -10.24 -5.30
C LYS A 100 -8.49 -9.45 -5.11
N PHE A 101 -8.50 -8.20 -5.55
CA PHE A 101 -9.65 -7.30 -5.46
C PHE A 101 -10.03 -6.75 -6.84
N PRO A 102 -10.64 -7.58 -7.70
CA PRO A 102 -10.93 -7.19 -9.09
C PRO A 102 -11.99 -6.08 -9.20
N ASN A 103 -12.80 -5.89 -8.16
CA ASN A 103 -13.86 -4.87 -8.11
C ASN A 103 -13.37 -3.52 -7.56
N ILE A 104 -12.08 -3.41 -7.19
CA ILE A 104 -11.47 -2.17 -6.74
C ILE A 104 -10.71 -1.53 -7.89
N GLU A 105 -11.09 -0.29 -8.22
CA GLU A 105 -10.36 0.52 -9.20
C GLU A 105 -9.14 1.15 -8.53
N LEU A 106 -7.94 0.63 -8.81
CA LEU A 106 -6.67 1.17 -8.31
C LEU A 106 -6.00 2.05 -9.36
N ASN A 107 -6.01 3.36 -9.15
CA ASN A 107 -5.28 4.34 -9.95
C ASN A 107 -3.99 4.75 -9.26
N ILE A 108 -2.94 4.98 -10.04
CA ILE A 108 -1.62 5.35 -9.53
C ILE A 108 -1.19 6.63 -10.22
N PHE A 109 -0.94 7.64 -9.41
CA PHE A 109 -0.48 8.96 -9.81
C PHE A 109 0.96 9.12 -9.33
N THR A 110 1.86 9.35 -10.28
CA THR A 110 3.28 9.62 -10.03
C THR A 110 3.56 11.04 -10.45
N LYS A 111 4.33 11.78 -9.65
CA LYS A 111 4.77 13.13 -10.01
C LYS A 111 6.00 13.12 -10.93
#